data_AF-A0A6M4CAJ3-F1
#
_entry.id   AF-A0A6M4CAJ3-F1
#
_cell.length_a   1.000
_cell.length_b   1.000
_cell.length_c   1.000
_cell.angle_alpha   90.00
_cell.angle_beta   90.00
_cell.angle_gamma   90.00
#
_symmetry.space_group_name_H-M   'P 1'
#
loop_
_entity.id
_entity.type
_entity.pdbx_description
1 polymer ?
#
loop_
_entity_poly.entity_id
_entity_poly.type
_entity_poly.pdbx_seq_one_letter_code
_entity_poly.pdbx_strand_id
1 'polypeptide(L)'
;MNQQNQKITKRVLEVAENVWEKTYSSAQKVLGAINNNGYNYNLVNGCVTPSVDQIIVILKTMLVRLDSLSNLTPVFVSHEQSYEIEKALINSKQVVLQLESIMVAMSNNDLDECDKLFKLLEQQQF
;
A
#
# COMPACT_ATOMS: atom_id res chain seq x y z
N MET A 1 -23.96 10.27 -17.14
CA MET A 1 -22.70 10.85 -16.62
C MET A 1 -22.19 11.86 -17.64
N ASN A 2 -21.94 13.13 -17.28
CA ASN A 2 -21.47 14.11 -18.28
C ASN A 2 -19.98 13.85 -18.63
N GLN A 3 -19.53 14.32 -19.80
CA GLN A 3 -18.15 14.10 -20.29
C GLN A 3 -17.05 14.67 -19.37
N GLN A 4 -17.36 15.67 -18.55
CA GLN A 4 -16.44 16.26 -17.58
C GLN A 4 -16.21 15.34 -16.38
N ASN A 5 -17.26 14.68 -15.88
CA ASN A 5 -17.14 13.68 -14.82
C ASN A 5 -16.29 12.48 -15.29
N GLN A 6 -16.48 12.03 -16.54
CA GLN A 6 -15.63 10.96 -17.12
C GLN A 6 -14.15 11.34 -17.17
N LYS A 7 -13.82 12.59 -17.55
CA LYS A 7 -12.44 13.09 -17.58
C LYS A 7 -11.83 13.22 -16.18
N ILE A 8 -12.60 13.69 -15.20
CA ILE A 8 -12.15 13.81 -13.82
C ILE A 8 -11.88 12.42 -13.23
N THR A 9 -12.81 11.48 -13.37
CA THR A 9 -12.66 10.10 -12.91
C THR A 9 -11.41 9.46 -13.50
N LYS A 10 -11.19 9.59 -14.82
CA LYS A 10 -9.99 9.04 -15.48
C LYS A 10 -8.69 9.60 -14.88
N ARG A 11 -8.63 10.92 -14.68
CA ARG A 11 -7.43 11.56 -14.11
C ARG A 11 -7.18 11.16 -12.66
N VAL A 12 -8.24 11.01 -11.86
CA VAL A 12 -8.14 10.53 -10.47
C VAL A 12 -7.59 9.10 -10.44
N LEU A 13 -8.08 8.22 -11.30
CA LEU A 13 -7.60 6.84 -11.41
C LEU A 13 -6.14 6.76 -11.84
N GLU A 14 -5.73 7.52 -12.87
CA GLU A 14 -4.33 7.56 -13.34
C GLU A 14 -3.38 8.05 -12.24
N VAL A 15 -3.78 9.05 -11.46
CA VAL A 15 -2.98 9.54 -10.33
C VAL A 15 -2.92 8.50 -9.21
N ALA A 16 -4.04 7.83 -8.91
CA ALA A 16 -4.10 6.78 -7.90
C ALA A 16 -3.18 5.60 -8.27
N GLU A 17 -3.21 5.15 -9.53
CA GLU A 17 -2.35 4.09 -10.06
C GLU A 17 -0.86 4.46 -9.97
N ASN A 18 -0.48 5.66 -10.44
CA ASN A 18 0.91 6.13 -10.35
C ASN A 18 1.42 6.23 -8.90
N VAL A 19 0.55 6.66 -7.97
CA VAL A 19 0.89 6.73 -6.54
C VAL A 19 1.01 5.33 -5.94
N TRP A 20 0.10 4.42 -6.32
CA TRP A 20 0.14 3.02 -5.92
C TRP A 20 1.43 2.35 -6.35
N GLU A 21 1.78 2.40 -7.63
CA GLU A 21 2.99 1.78 -8.18
C GLU A 21 4.25 2.26 -7.46
N LYS A 22 4.38 3.56 -7.21
CA LYS A 22 5.54 4.12 -6.49
C LYS A 22 5.62 3.65 -5.04
N THR A 23 4.47 3.60 -4.37
CA THR A 23 4.36 3.14 -2.99
C THR A 23 4.71 1.66 -2.89
N TYR A 24 4.10 0.85 -3.76
CA TYR A 24 4.31 -0.59 -3.83
C TYR A 24 5.76 -0.93 -4.19
N SER A 25 6.33 -0.28 -5.23
CA SER A 25 7.74 -0.46 -5.60
C SER A 25 8.69 -0.12 -4.44
N SER A 26 8.40 0.95 -3.68
CA SER A 26 9.21 1.31 -2.51
C SER A 26 9.11 0.25 -1.42
N ALA A 27 7.92 -0.27 -1.14
CA ALA A 27 7.72 -1.32 -0.16
C ALA A 27 8.35 -2.66 -0.58
N GLN A 28 8.30 -3.01 -1.87
CA GLN A 28 8.96 -4.20 -2.41
C GLN A 28 10.48 -4.16 -2.22
N LYS A 29 11.12 -2.99 -2.28
CA LYS A 29 12.56 -2.87 -1.96
C LYS A 29 12.85 -3.32 -0.53
N VAL A 30 11.97 -2.98 0.42
CA VAL A 30 12.09 -3.40 1.82
C VAL A 30 11.90 -4.90 1.94
N LEU A 31 10.88 -5.47 1.31
CA LEU A 31 10.67 -6.93 1.30
C LEU A 31 11.87 -7.68 0.68
N GLY A 32 12.40 -7.18 -0.43
CA GLY A 32 13.60 -7.74 -1.04
C GLY A 32 14.83 -7.65 -0.14
N ALA A 33 15.00 -6.54 0.58
CA ALA A 33 16.08 -6.38 1.56
C ALA A 33 15.88 -7.30 2.78
N ILE A 34 14.65 -7.53 3.22
CA ILE A 34 14.29 -8.51 4.27
C ILE A 34 14.68 -9.92 3.83
N ASN A 35 14.36 -10.31 2.59
CA ASN A 35 14.73 -11.65 2.09
C ASN A 35 16.24 -11.90 2.09
N ASN A 36 17.05 -10.85 1.94
CA ASN A 36 18.51 -10.96 1.92
C ASN A 36 19.16 -10.84 3.31
N ASN A 37 18.58 -10.04 4.20
CA ASN A 37 19.20 -9.66 5.49
C ASN A 37 18.41 -10.15 6.72
N GLY A 38 17.31 -10.89 6.52
CA GLY A 38 16.30 -11.13 7.55
C GLY A 38 15.63 -9.84 8.02
N TYR A 39 14.91 -9.88 9.14
CA TYR A 39 14.28 -8.70 9.73
C TYR A 39 15.25 -7.82 10.54
N ASN A 40 16.55 -7.83 10.23
CA ASN A 40 17.49 -6.93 10.90
C ASN A 40 17.28 -5.49 10.39
N TYR A 41 16.61 -4.67 11.18
CA TYR A 41 16.26 -3.29 10.82
C TYR A 41 17.46 -2.49 10.30
N ASN A 42 18.60 -2.53 10.99
CA ASN A 42 19.76 -1.72 10.63
C ASN A 42 20.35 -2.12 9.27
N LEU A 43 20.43 -3.43 9.00
CA LEU A 43 20.90 -3.94 7.71
C LEU A 43 19.91 -3.61 6.59
N VAL A 44 18.62 -3.88 6.82
CA VAL A 44 17.56 -3.59 5.84
C VAL A 44 17.51 -2.09 5.53
N ASN A 45 17.49 -1.23 6.55
CA ASN A 45 17.45 0.22 6.39
C ASN A 45 18.70 0.77 5.68
N GLY A 46 19.87 0.16 5.89
CA GLY A 46 21.10 0.52 5.19
C GLY A 46 21.11 0.14 3.70
N CYS A 47 20.25 -0.80 3.28
CA CYS A 47 20.19 -1.31 1.91
C CYS A 47 19.08 -0.70 1.05
N VAL A 48 18.19 0.11 1.63
CA VAL A 48 17.04 0.69 0.92
C VAL A 48 17.13 2.20 0.82
N THR A 49 16.69 2.73 -0.32
CA THR A 49 16.48 4.17 -0.50
C THR A 49 15.14 4.37 -1.23
N PRO A 50 14.18 5.11 -0.65
CA PRO A 50 14.22 5.80 0.65
C PRO A 50 14.36 4.87 1.88
N SER A 51 14.67 5.43 3.05
CA SER A 51 14.80 4.68 4.32
C SER A 51 13.49 3.99 4.71
N VAL A 52 13.56 2.95 5.56
CA VAL A 52 12.38 2.20 6.03
C VAL A 52 11.37 3.15 6.70
N ASP A 53 11.83 4.06 7.56
CA ASP A 53 10.95 5.05 8.21
C ASP A 53 10.25 5.97 7.21
N GLN A 54 10.94 6.41 6.16
CA GLN A 54 10.33 7.20 5.10
C GLN A 54 9.29 6.39 4.32
N ILE A 55 9.54 5.10 4.09
CA ILE A 55 8.59 4.20 3.42
C ILE A 55 7.35 4.00 4.29
N ILE A 56 7.49 3.83 5.61
CA ILE A 56 6.36 3.80 6.56
C ILE A 56 5.51 5.07 6.43
N VAL A 57 6.13 6.25 6.38
CA VAL A 57 5.40 7.53 6.20
C VAL A 57 4.66 7.57 4.86
N ILE A 58 5.27 7.07 3.78
CA ILE A 58 4.64 6.98 2.46
C ILE A 58 3.42 6.05 2.52
N LEU A 59 3.54 4.88 3.15
CA LEU A 59 2.45 3.90 3.31
C LEU A 59 1.28 4.49 4.10
N LYS A 60 1.54 5.15 5.24
CA LYS A 60 0.51 5.88 6.02
C LYS A 60 -0.19 6.94 5.19
N THR A 61 0.57 7.70 4.40
CA THR A 61 -0.01 8.71 3.49
C THR A 61 -0.89 8.07 2.43
N MET A 62 -0.52 6.88 1.95
CA MET A 62 -1.32 6.13 0.97
C MET A 62 -2.64 5.64 1.56
N LEU A 63 -2.66 5.19 2.82
CA LEU A 63 -3.92 4.82 3.51
C LEU A 63 -4.91 5.99 3.51
N VAL A 64 -4.46 7.18 3.89
CA VAL A 64 -5.29 8.39 3.89
C VAL A 64 -5.85 8.71 2.50
N ARG A 65 -5.04 8.50 1.45
CA ARG A 65 -5.48 8.69 0.06
C ARG A 65 -6.50 7.64 -0.37
N LEU A 66 -6.30 6.38 -0.01
CA LEU A 66 -7.25 5.30 -0.28
C LEU A 66 -8.58 5.52 0.45
N ASP A 67 -8.55 6.00 1.70
CA ASP A 67 -9.76 6.40 2.43
C ASP A 67 -10.51 7.54 1.76
N SER A 68 -9.76 8.55 1.31
CA SER A 68 -10.33 9.66 0.55
C SER A 68 -10.98 9.17 -0.75
N LEU A 69 -10.35 8.24 -1.47
CA LEU A 69 -10.92 7.63 -2.66
C LEU A 69 -12.20 6.85 -2.35
N SER A 70 -12.20 6.00 -1.30
CA SER A 70 -13.40 5.26 -0.89
C SER A 70 -14.58 6.18 -0.60
N ASN A 71 -14.35 7.32 0.06
CA ASN A 71 -15.40 8.29 0.37
C ASN A 71 -15.92 9.02 -0.87
N LEU A 72 -15.10 9.11 -1.91
CA LEU A 72 -15.41 9.78 -3.16
C LEU A 72 -16.07 8.84 -4.18
N THR A 73 -15.80 7.53 -4.13
CA THR A 73 -16.34 6.53 -5.08
C THR A 73 -17.84 6.68 -5.34
N PRO A 74 -18.73 6.80 -4.31
CA PRO A 74 -20.17 6.90 -4.54
C PRO A 74 -20.61 8.15 -5.33
N VAL A 75 -19.75 9.18 -5.41
CA VAL A 75 -20.02 10.44 -6.12
C VAL A 75 -19.70 10.34 -7.61
N PHE A 76 -18.79 9.44 -8.01
CA PHE A 76 -18.18 9.45 -9.34
C PHE A 76 -18.47 8.22 -10.21
N VAL A 77 -19.09 7.16 -9.67
CA VAL A 77 -19.36 5.92 -10.41
C VAL A 77 -20.78 5.38 -10.21
N SER A 78 -21.23 4.53 -11.15
CA SER A 78 -22.51 3.84 -11.01
C SER A 78 -22.46 2.81 -9.87
N HIS A 79 -23.63 2.40 -9.37
CA HIS A 79 -23.73 1.47 -8.23
C HIS A 79 -22.97 0.15 -8.46
N GLU A 80 -23.05 -0.39 -9.69
CA GLU A 80 -22.37 -1.64 -10.08
C GLU A 80 -20.84 -1.47 -10.17
N GLN A 81 -20.36 -0.31 -10.61
CA GLN A 81 -18.92 0.02 -10.64
C GLN A 81 -18.37 0.35 -9.24
N SER A 82 -19.23 0.85 -8.34
CA SER A 82 -18.86 1.17 -6.95
C SER A 82 -18.37 -0.07 -6.20
N TYR A 83 -19.04 -1.20 -6.37
CA TYR A 83 -18.68 -2.43 -5.65
C TYR A 83 -17.27 -2.93 -6.01
N GLU A 84 -16.94 -3.04 -7.30
CA GLU A 84 -15.61 -3.52 -7.73
C GLU A 84 -14.50 -2.54 -7.33
N ILE A 85 -14.76 -1.24 -7.38
CA ILE A 85 -13.81 -0.22 -6.93
C ILE A 85 -13.63 -0.26 -5.42
N GLU A 86 -14.70 -0.40 -4.64
CA GLU A 86 -14.65 -0.53 -3.19
C GLU A 86 -13.86 -1.78 -2.77
N LYS A 87 -14.12 -2.91 -3.43
CA LYS A 87 -13.39 -4.16 -3.23
C LYS A 87 -11.89 -3.97 -3.52
N ALA A 88 -11.54 -3.34 -4.65
CA ALA A 88 -10.15 -3.05 -4.98
C ALA A 88 -9.48 -2.12 -3.95
N LEU A 89 -10.17 -1.06 -3.51
CA LEU A 89 -9.67 -0.14 -2.50
C LEU A 89 -9.46 -0.82 -1.14
N ILE A 90 -10.37 -1.70 -0.72
CA ILE A 90 -10.23 -2.48 0.52
C ILE A 90 -8.99 -3.38 0.43
N ASN A 91 -8.82 -4.10 -0.67
CA ASN A 91 -7.65 -4.97 -0.86
C ASN A 91 -6.35 -4.15 -0.84
N SER A 92 -6.30 -3.02 -1.54
CA SER A 92 -5.13 -2.13 -1.50
C SER A 92 -4.83 -1.63 -0.09
N LYS A 93 -5.84 -1.26 0.71
CA LYS A 93 -5.63 -0.85 2.11
C LYS A 93 -5.05 -1.98 2.95
N GLN A 94 -5.54 -3.20 2.80
CA GLN A 94 -5.03 -4.36 3.53
C GLN A 94 -3.56 -4.61 3.22
N VAL A 95 -3.18 -4.56 1.93
CA VAL A 95 -1.78 -4.70 1.51
C VAL A 95 -0.91 -3.61 2.13
N VAL A 96 -1.33 -2.34 2.08
CA VAL A 96 -0.57 -1.22 2.66
C VAL A 96 -0.39 -1.38 4.16
N LEU A 97 -1.46 -1.76 4.87
CA LEU A 97 -1.42 -2.00 6.31
C LEU A 97 -0.48 -3.15 6.67
N GLN A 98 -0.48 -4.24 5.91
CA GLN A 98 0.42 -5.37 6.14
C GLN A 98 1.88 -4.98 5.89
N LEU A 99 2.16 -4.27 4.79
CA LEU A 99 3.50 -3.77 4.50
C LEU A 99 4.00 -2.83 5.59
N GLU A 100 3.15 -1.90 6.04
CA GLU A 100 3.48 -1.01 7.16
C GLU A 100 3.75 -1.80 8.44
N SER A 101 2.87 -2.75 8.78
CA SER A 101 2.98 -3.56 10.00
C SER A 101 4.26 -4.38 10.03
N ILE A 102 4.69 -4.96 8.89
CA ILE A 102 5.97 -5.68 8.79
C ILE A 102 7.13 -4.73 9.12
N MET A 103 7.11 -3.53 8.55
CA MET A 103 8.19 -2.55 8.76
C MET A 103 8.23 -2.02 10.20
N VAL A 104 7.08 -1.85 10.83
CA VAL A 104 6.95 -1.45 12.24
C VAL A 104 7.36 -2.57 13.19
N ALA A 105 6.93 -3.81 12.94
CA ALA A 105 7.38 -4.96 13.72
C ALA A 105 8.91 -5.13 13.62
N MET A 106 9.45 -4.95 12.41
CA MET A 106 10.89 -4.99 12.15
C MET A 106 11.65 -3.90 12.93
N SER A 107 11.15 -2.67 12.95
CA SER A 107 11.79 -1.58 13.72
C SER A 107 11.71 -1.79 15.24
N ASN A 108 10.69 -2.50 15.71
CA ASN A 108 10.54 -2.92 17.11
C ASN A 108 11.31 -4.20 17.46
N ASN A 109 12.01 -4.82 16.50
CA ASN A 109 12.70 -6.10 16.65
C ASN A 109 11.75 -7.25 17.09
N ASP A 110 10.48 -7.18 16.68
CA ASP A 110 9.46 -8.20 16.93
C ASP A 110 9.45 -9.20 15.75
N LEU A 111 10.37 -10.17 15.81
CA LEU A 111 10.62 -11.12 14.72
C LEU A 111 9.46 -12.09 14.50
N ASP A 112 8.76 -12.47 15.57
CA ASP A 112 7.61 -13.37 15.51
C ASP A 112 6.44 -12.72 14.78
N GLU A 113 6.15 -11.45 15.09
CA GLU A 113 5.11 -10.69 14.39
C GLU A 113 5.51 -10.41 12.93
N CYS A 114 6.79 -10.13 12.65
CA CYS A 114 7.29 -10.03 11.28
C CYS A 114 6.98 -11.28 10.45
N ASP A 115 7.32 -12.48 10.96
CA ASP A 115 7.08 -13.75 10.25
C ASP A 115 5.60 -14.03 10.03
N LYS A 116 4.78 -13.76 11.03
CA LYS A 116 3.32 -13.91 10.93
C LYS A 116 2.74 -12.98 9.87
N LEU A 117 3.13 -11.71 9.88
CA LEU A 117 2.64 -10.71 8.92
C LEU A 117 3.15 -10.99 7.50
N PHE A 118 4.40 -11.44 7.35
CA PHE A 118 4.95 -11.80 6.04
C PHE A 118 4.20 -12.98 5.42
N LYS A 119 3.90 -14.02 6.20
CA LYS A 119 3.07 -15.16 5.73
C LYS A 119 1.65 -14.72 5.34
N LEU A 120 1.04 -13.80 6.10
CA LEU A 120 -0.28 -13.26 5.75
C LEU A 120 -0.24 -12.49 4.42
N LEU A 121 0.84 -11.75 4.16
CA LEU A 121 1.05 -11.05 2.91
C LEU A 121 1.24 -12.02 1.73
N GLU A 122 2.02 -13.10 1.91
CA GLU A 122 2.20 -14.13 0.87
C GLU A 122 0.91 -14.90 0.54
N GLN A 123 0.02 -15.04 1.51
CA GLN A 123 -1.27 -15.71 1.33
C GLN A 123 -2.31 -14.84 0.61
N GLN A 124 -2.08 -13.52 0.51
CA GLN A 124 -2.93 -12.65 -0.31
C GLN A 124 -2.60 -12.85 -1.79
N GLN A 125 -3.51 -13.50 -2.52
CA GLN A 125 -3.48 -13.49 -3.98
C GLN A 125 -3.88 -12.10 -4.48
N PHE A 126 -2.95 -11.44 -5.19
CA PHE A 126 -3.16 -10.17 -5.89
C PHE A 126 -4.00 -10.35 -7.16
#